data_AF-A0A3R5Q2A1-F1
#
_entry.id   AF-A0A3R5Q2A1-F1
#
_cell.length_a   1.000
_cell.length_b   1.000
_cell.length_c   1.000
_cell.angle_alpha   90.00
_cell.angle_beta   90.00
_cell.angle_gamma   90.00
#
_symmetry.space_group_name_H-M   'P 1'
#
loop_
_entity.id
_entity.type
_entity.pdbx_description
1 polymer ?
#
loop_
_entity_poly.entity_id
_entity_poly.type
_entity_poly.pdbx_seq_one_letter_code
_entity_poly.pdbx_strand_id
1 'polypeptide(L)' 'LLEMAMKHKSPDKVCQCPSRTKIPAFSALMTKSQTTETNKAIKFDKVVTNILNGFNPNTGTFTAPVAGVYQFSYTVMSD' A
#
# COMPACT_ATOMS: atom_id res chain seq x y z
N LEU A 1 50.34 -17.29 -27.87
CA LEU A 1 50.07 -16.54 -26.63
C LEU A 1 48.88 -15.61 -26.88
N LEU A 2 47.70 -16.17 -26.64
CA LEU A 2 46.45 -15.55 -26.19
C LEU A 2 46.29 -14.01 -26.32
N GLU A 3 46.04 -13.48 -27.52
CA GLU A 3 45.63 -12.08 -27.69
C GLU A 3 44.43 -11.99 -28.65
N MET A 4 43.32 -12.63 -28.26
CA MET A 4 41.99 -12.38 -28.83
C MET A 4 40.92 -12.55 -27.74
N ALA A 5 41.01 -11.73 -26.69
CA ALA A 5 39.87 -11.52 -25.81
C ALA A 5 39.01 -10.41 -26.39
N MET A 6 37.93 -10.78 -27.08
CA MET A 6 36.85 -9.87 -27.47
C MET A 6 36.20 -9.30 -26.20
N LYS A 7 36.78 -8.24 -25.64
CA LYS A 7 36.17 -7.48 -24.56
C LYS A 7 35.21 -6.45 -25.16
N HIS A 8 34.08 -6.92 -25.68
CA HIS A 8 32.93 -6.04 -25.78
C HIS A 8 32.45 -5.76 -24.36
N LYS A 9 33.02 -4.73 -23.73
CA LYS A 9 32.44 -4.11 -22.55
C LYS A 9 31.10 -3.53 -23.01
N SER A 10 30.02 -4.27 -22.78
CA SER A 10 28.68 -3.68 -22.78
C SER A 10 28.79 -2.42 -21.91
N PRO A 11 28.33 -1.25 -22.38
CA PRO A 11 28.22 -0.11 -21.48
C PRO A 11 27.47 -0.61 -20.26
N ASP A 12 27.99 -0.32 -19.08
CA ASP A 12 27.36 -0.59 -17.80
C ASP A 12 26.02 0.17 -17.83
N LYS A 13 24.98 -0.46 -18.40
CA LYS A 13 23.61 -0.01 -18.25
C LYS A 13 23.34 -0.30 -16.79
N VAL A 14 23.65 0.69 -15.96
CA VAL A 14 23.05 0.80 -14.64
C VAL A 14 21.57 0.63 -14.90
N CYS A 15 21.03 -0.52 -14.54
CA CYS A 15 19.59 -0.69 -14.41
C CYS A 15 19.19 0.27 -13.31
N GLN A 16 18.96 1.54 -13.67
CA GLN A 16 18.23 2.45 -12.81
C GLN A 16 16.82 1.91 -12.82
N CYS A 17 16.53 1.02 -11.87
CA CYS A 17 15.17 0.74 -11.48
C CYS A 17 14.54 2.11 -11.21
N PRO A 18 13.50 2.52 -11.95
CA PRO A 18 12.82 3.77 -11.65
C PRO A 18 12.49 3.74 -10.16
N SER A 19 12.93 4.78 -9.43
CA SER A 19 12.75 4.91 -7.99
C SER A 19 11.33 4.51 -7.65
N ARG A 20 11.18 3.38 -6.95
CA ARG A 20 9.89 2.71 -6.74
C ARG A 20 8.96 3.71 -6.04
N THR A 21 8.05 4.31 -6.79
CA THR A 21 7.05 5.22 -6.22
C THR A 21 6.14 4.36 -5.35
N LYS A 22 6.04 4.70 -4.06
CA LYS A 22 5.14 4.00 -3.15
C LYS A 22 3.70 4.37 -3.52
N ILE A 23 2.90 3.38 -3.89
CA ILE A 23 1.48 3.55 -4.21
C ILE A 23 0.70 3.49 -2.90
N PRO A 24 -0.27 4.40 -2.64
CA PRO A 24 -1.06 4.33 -1.42
C PRO A 24 -1.85 3.02 -1.36
N ALA A 25 -1.82 2.37 -0.19
CA ALA A 25 -2.57 1.15 0.04
C ALA A 25 -2.76 0.96 1.55
N PHE A 26 -3.91 0.44 1.95
CA PHE A 26 -4.12 0.02 3.33
C PHE A 26 -4.90 -1.30 3.40
N SER A 27 -4.68 -2.02 4.49
CA SER A 27 -5.52 -3.15 4.89
C SER A 27 -5.62 -3.12 6.41
N ALA A 28 -6.82 -3.31 6.93
CA ALA A 28 -7.11 -3.25 8.34
C ALA A 28 -8.17 -4.29 8.72
N LEU A 29 -8.12 -4.73 9.97
CA LEU A 29 -8.99 -5.73 10.57
C LEU A 29 -9.73 -5.12 11.75
N MET A 30 -10.91 -5.64 12.03
CA MET A 30 -11.67 -5.37 13.24
C MET A 30 -11.42 -6.53 14.21
N THR A 31 -10.88 -6.23 15.39
CA THR A 31 -10.54 -7.24 16.41
C THR A 31 -11.48 -7.25 17.61
N LYS A 32 -12.32 -6.24 17.71
CA LYS A 32 -13.33 -6.08 18.76
C LYS A 32 -14.68 -5.91 18.11
N SER A 33 -15.68 -6.62 18.62
CA SER A 33 -17.07 -6.35 18.24
C SER A 33 -17.40 -4.90 18.53
N GLN A 34 -18.07 -4.24 17.60
CA GLN A 34 -18.54 -2.87 17.78
C GLN A 34 -20.03 -2.81 17.44
N THR A 35 -20.77 -2.01 18.18
CA THR A 35 -22.13 -1.64 17.81
C THR A 35 -22.06 -0.62 16.67
N THR A 36 -22.75 -0.90 15.56
CA THR A 36 -22.90 0.07 14.48
C THR A 36 -23.92 1.13 14.89
N GLU A 37 -23.53 2.40 14.77
CA GLU A 37 -24.42 3.53 15.01
C GLU A 37 -24.70 4.22 13.67
N THR A 38 -25.94 4.71 13.50
CA THR A 38 -26.31 5.50 12.33
C THR A 38 -25.39 6.72 12.22
N ASN A 39 -24.90 7.00 11.00
CA ASN A 39 -24.01 8.13 10.71
C ASN A 39 -22.63 8.10 11.41
N LYS A 40 -22.16 6.94 11.92
CA LYS A 40 -20.78 6.78 12.40
C LYS A 40 -19.98 5.84 11.51
N ALA A 41 -18.70 6.17 11.32
CA ALA A 41 -17.76 5.32 10.61
C ALA A 41 -17.42 4.05 11.39
N ILE A 42 -17.29 2.93 10.69
CA ILE A 42 -16.84 1.66 11.26
C ILE A 42 -15.33 1.72 11.47
N LYS A 43 -14.86 1.38 12.67
CA LYS A 43 -13.44 1.41 12.99
C LYS A 43 -12.82 0.02 12.87
N PHE A 44 -11.88 -0.11 11.94
CA PHE A 44 -10.99 -1.26 11.85
C PHE A 44 -9.73 -0.95 12.68
N ASP A 45 -9.70 -1.44 13.91
CA ASP A 45 -8.76 -1.03 14.96
C ASP A 45 -7.35 -1.60 14.78
N LYS A 46 -7.18 -2.65 13.96
CA LYS A 46 -5.88 -3.27 13.69
C LYS A 46 -5.43 -3.00 12.26
N VAL A 47 -4.39 -2.19 12.10
CA VAL A 47 -3.75 -1.93 10.80
C VAL A 47 -2.80 -3.09 10.44
N VAL A 48 -2.97 -3.67 9.26
CA VAL A 48 -2.04 -4.66 8.67
C VAL A 48 -1.05 -3.98 7.73
N THR A 49 -1.52 -3.02 6.93
CA THR A 49 -0.70 -2.23 6.01
C THR A 49 -1.28 -0.83 5.91
N ASN A 50 -0.42 0.18 5.77
CA ASN A 50 -0.83 1.59 5.59
C ASN A 50 0.24 2.37 4.82
N ILE A 51 0.48 2.00 3.57
CA ILE A 51 1.44 2.66 2.68
C ILE A 51 0.96 4.09 2.41
N LEU A 52 1.84 5.07 2.62
CA LEU A 52 1.56 6.50 2.60
C LEU A 52 0.58 6.99 3.69
N ASN A 53 0.31 6.17 4.72
CA ASN A 53 -0.38 6.57 5.95
C ASN A 53 -1.76 7.24 5.75
N GLY A 54 -2.50 6.87 4.70
CA GLY A 54 -3.81 7.47 4.40
C GLY A 54 -4.94 7.00 5.33
N PHE A 55 -4.81 5.84 5.97
CA PHE A 55 -5.84 5.29 6.86
C PHE A 55 -5.59 5.64 8.34
N ASN A 56 -6.63 6.10 9.05
CA ASN A 56 -6.59 6.38 10.49
C ASN A 56 -7.50 5.40 11.27
N PRO A 57 -6.94 4.42 12.00
CA PRO A 57 -7.73 3.39 12.70
C PRO A 57 -8.61 3.95 13.83
N ASN A 58 -8.26 5.11 14.41
CA ASN A 58 -9.05 5.73 15.48
C ASN A 58 -10.36 6.33 14.98
N THR A 59 -10.43 6.62 13.66
CA THR A 59 -11.59 7.24 13.01
C THR A 59 -12.26 6.33 11.99
N GLY A 60 -11.60 5.24 11.56
CA GLY A 60 -12.09 4.39 10.47
C GLY A 60 -12.03 5.04 9.09
N THR A 61 -11.32 6.18 8.97
CA THR A 61 -11.34 7.00 7.75
C THR A 61 -10.05 6.84 6.96
N PHE A 62 -10.18 6.66 5.64
CA PHE A 62 -9.10 6.80 4.68
C PHE A 62 -9.16 8.17 4.02
N THR A 63 -8.06 8.93 4.06
CA THR A 63 -7.87 10.18 3.33
C THR A 63 -6.86 9.93 2.21
N ALA A 64 -7.26 10.16 0.97
CA ALA A 64 -6.40 9.97 -0.21
C ALA A 64 -5.17 10.89 -0.11
N PRO A 65 -3.94 10.35 0.01
CA PRO A 65 -2.74 11.17 0.15
C PRO A 65 -2.26 11.76 -1.19
N VAL A 66 -2.74 11.22 -2.31
CA VAL A 66 -2.45 11.67 -3.67
C VAL A 66 -3.72 11.58 -4.54
N ALA A 67 -3.83 12.42 -5.56
CA ALA A 67 -4.96 12.36 -6.51
C ALA A 67 -4.90 11.09 -7.37
N GLY A 68 -6.05 10.47 -7.62
CA GLY A 68 -6.14 9.27 -8.45
C GLY A 68 -7.43 8.49 -8.24
N VAL A 69 -7.49 7.31 -8.86
CA VAL A 69 -8.58 6.35 -8.72
C VAL A 69 -8.20 5.32 -7.66
N TYR A 70 -9.14 5.03 -6.76
CA TYR A 70 -8.96 4.10 -5.65
C TYR A 70 -9.98 2.98 -5.71
N GLN A 71 -9.56 1.76 -5.37
CA GLN A 71 -10.45 0.63 -5.16
C GLN A 71 -10.57 0.36 -3.66
N PHE A 72 -11.81 0.21 -3.18
CA PHE A 72 -12.08 -0.25 -1.82
C PHE A 72 -12.79 -1.59 -1.88
N SER A 73 -12.41 -2.49 -0.98
CA SER A 73 -13.07 -3.78 -0.77
C SER A 73 -13.11 -4.06 0.71
N TYR A 74 -14.25 -4.52 1.22
CA TYR A 74 -14.41 -4.86 2.62
C TYR A 74 -15.37 -6.04 2.78
N THR A 75 -15.18 -6.77 3.87
CA THR A 75 -16.10 -7.82 4.32
C THR A 75 -16.42 -7.53 5.78
N VAL A 76 -17.70 -7.54 6.12
CA VAL A 76 -18.19 -7.42 7.50
C VAL A 76 -19.03 -8.63 7.83
N MET A 77 -18.88 -9.13 9.05
CA MET A 77 -19.71 -10.20 9.59
C MET A 77 -20.63 -9.59 10.64
N SER A 78 -21.90 -9.94 10.58
CA SER A 78 -22.86 -9.71 11.67
C SER A 78 -23.03 -11.02 12.40
N ASP A 79 -23.29 -10.92 13.71
CA ASP A 79 -23.90 -12.00 14.47
C ASP A 79 -25.36 -12.21 14.03
#